data_AF-A0A956QFJ2-F1
#
_entry.id   AF-A0A956QFJ2-F1
#
_cell.length_a   1.000
_cell.length_b   1.000
_cell.length_c   1.000
_cell.angle_alpha   90.00
_cell.angle_beta   90.00
_cell.angle_gamma   90.00
#
_symmetry.space_group_name_H-M   'P 1'
#
loop_
_entity.id
_entity.type
_entity.pdbx_description
1 polymer ?
#
loop_
_entity_poly.entity_id
_entity_poly.type
_entity_poly.pdbx_seq_one_letter_code
_entity_poly.pdbx_strand_id
1 'polypeptide(L)'
;MSQDVVCWKIAPGKGAEQWEDWRDRSYVAIGWNELGDLSECSRAEFEERRAAAATGEPGMTERGMEVVWKFAHEMKPGDRVLANRGKSEVIGIGTVVGDYQYEPEATYAHRRAVRWDDLRPVAVDEPSWSMTMVRVVSEKFEAIAAGLGVPFSRIFKDKAQVEQAFHLLRRTLDELGAEHADDPRIALTVPKNESVLRLNFGQFMVVDFKGHRDQVGLTLPSHIEELAAYDLGEFKTAPLSIYDVPWSQVFPMTAVIEENFRKSLAHLRERCGPTSHKDVHQLEVARAIWDVEGREGVLRRGVTPSDRPFGARAFELLQALRDEPTAECLARH
;
A
#
# COMPACT_ATOMS: atom_id res chain seq x y z
N MET A 1 -14.92 13.65 25.60
CA MET A 1 -14.13 13.98 24.40
C MET A 1 -13.44 12.69 23.97
N SER A 2 -13.74 12.16 22.80
CA SER A 2 -13.00 11.00 22.28
C SER A 2 -11.55 11.46 22.09
N GLN A 3 -10.59 10.86 22.78
CA GLN A 3 -9.19 11.13 22.48
C GLN A 3 -8.89 10.57 21.08
N ASP A 4 -8.30 11.39 20.21
CA ASP A 4 -7.86 10.89 18.92
C ASP A 4 -6.79 9.81 19.14
N VAL A 5 -7.07 8.61 18.62
CA VAL A 5 -6.16 7.47 18.61
C VAL A 5 -5.05 7.77 17.62
N VAL A 6 -3.80 7.73 18.09
CA VAL A 6 -2.63 7.94 17.23
C VAL A 6 -2.04 6.61 16.81
N CYS A 7 -1.68 6.51 15.53
CA CYS A 7 -1.00 5.34 14.97
C CYS A 7 0.50 5.60 14.88
N TRP A 8 1.30 4.66 15.39
CA TRP A 8 2.76 4.75 15.45
C TRP A 8 3.38 3.56 14.71
N LYS A 9 4.51 3.79 14.06
CA LYS A 9 5.43 2.74 13.63
C LYS A 9 6.65 2.80 14.55
N ILE A 10 7.14 1.67 15.04
CA ILE A 10 8.29 1.56 15.95
C ILE A 10 9.22 0.43 15.49
N ALA A 11 10.51 0.72 15.32
CA ALA A 11 11.52 -0.25 14.91
C ALA A 11 12.13 -0.98 16.12
N PRO A 12 12.07 -2.33 16.19
CA PRO A 12 12.67 -3.15 17.25
C PRO A 12 14.19 -3.29 17.09
N GLY A 13 14.90 -2.18 16.93
CA GLY A 13 16.34 -2.20 16.62
C GLY A 13 16.64 -2.56 15.16
N LYS A 14 17.94 -2.73 14.84
CA LYS A 14 18.38 -2.97 13.47
C LYS A 14 17.91 -4.36 13.02
N GLY A 15 17.20 -4.44 11.89
CA GLY A 15 16.67 -5.72 11.41
C GLY A 15 15.63 -6.37 12.33
N ALA A 16 15.04 -5.60 13.25
CA ALA A 16 14.12 -6.08 14.29
C ALA A 16 14.74 -7.09 15.26
N GLU A 17 16.01 -6.92 15.62
CA GLU A 17 16.75 -7.79 16.55
C GLU A 17 16.09 -7.93 17.94
N GLN A 18 15.37 -6.91 18.43
CA GLN A 18 14.67 -6.96 19.72
C GLN A 18 13.24 -7.49 19.63
N TRP A 19 12.79 -7.91 18.45
CA TRP A 19 11.39 -8.27 18.23
C TRP A 19 10.90 -9.42 19.11
N GLU A 20 11.71 -10.46 19.29
CA GLU A 20 11.31 -11.64 20.07
C GLU A 20 11.03 -11.26 21.53
N ASP A 21 11.88 -10.43 22.15
CA ASP A 21 11.67 -9.97 23.52
C ASP A 21 10.45 -9.05 23.64
N TRP A 22 10.24 -8.14 22.69
CA TRP A 22 9.06 -7.25 22.65
C TRP A 22 7.76 -8.02 22.50
N ARG A 23 7.76 -9.03 21.63
CA ARG A 23 6.62 -9.92 21.41
C ARG A 23 6.31 -10.72 22.67
N ASP A 24 7.30 -11.44 23.19
CA ASP A 24 7.11 -12.41 24.27
C ASP A 24 6.79 -11.74 25.61
N ARG A 25 7.28 -10.52 25.81
CA ARG A 25 7.03 -9.72 27.02
C ARG A 25 6.01 -8.59 26.82
N SER A 26 5.36 -8.52 25.66
CA SER A 26 4.25 -7.61 25.39
C SER A 26 4.56 -6.13 25.63
N TYR A 27 5.62 -5.62 25.02
CA TYR A 27 6.00 -4.20 25.11
C TYR A 27 6.66 -3.68 23.83
N VAL A 28 6.75 -2.36 23.72
CA VAL A 28 7.63 -1.66 22.77
C VAL A 28 8.61 -0.78 23.52
N ALA A 29 9.80 -0.55 22.97
CA ALA A 29 10.81 0.26 23.63
C ALA A 29 11.65 1.10 22.67
N ILE A 30 12.33 2.11 23.21
CA ILE A 30 13.33 2.90 22.51
C ILE A 30 14.55 3.14 23.42
N GLY A 31 15.70 3.40 22.79
CA GLY A 31 16.96 3.74 23.49
C GLY A 31 17.00 5.21 23.92
N TRP A 32 18.19 5.81 23.89
CA TRP A 32 18.52 7.14 24.47
C TRP A 32 18.52 7.17 25.99
N ASN A 33 19.05 6.10 26.59
CA ASN A 33 19.10 5.90 28.04
C ASN A 33 19.80 7.06 28.78
N GLU A 34 20.70 7.79 28.11
CA GLU A 34 21.39 8.99 28.62
C GLU A 34 20.45 10.15 28.98
N LEU A 35 19.22 10.17 28.45
CA LEU A 35 18.19 11.14 28.82
C LEU A 35 17.55 10.85 30.18
N GLY A 36 17.80 9.65 30.73
CA GLY A 36 17.26 9.22 32.02
C GLY A 36 15.74 9.03 32.01
N ASP A 37 15.17 8.89 33.21
CA ASP A 37 13.73 8.79 33.38
C ASP A 37 13.03 10.12 33.03
N LEU A 38 12.03 10.04 32.14
CA LEU A 38 11.23 11.17 31.68
C LEU A 38 9.84 11.24 32.33
N SER A 39 9.49 10.34 33.26
CA SER A 39 8.14 10.25 33.84
C SER A 39 7.62 11.58 34.40
N GLU A 40 8.49 12.32 35.09
CA GLU A 40 8.19 13.64 35.68
C GLU A 40 9.00 14.78 35.03
N CYS A 41 9.61 14.53 33.87
CA CYS A 41 10.49 15.50 33.23
C CYS A 41 9.68 16.60 32.54
N SER A 42 9.95 17.85 32.89
CA SER A 42 9.38 19.01 32.20
C SER A 42 10.02 19.21 30.82
N ARG A 43 9.32 19.94 29.94
CA ARG A 43 9.86 20.23 28.60
C ARG A 43 11.19 21.00 28.68
N ALA A 44 11.35 21.91 29.65
CA ALA A 44 12.58 22.67 29.84
C ALA A 44 13.75 21.75 30.25
N GLU A 45 13.53 20.90 31.25
CA GLU A 45 14.54 19.92 31.69
C GLU A 45 14.91 18.93 30.59
N PHE A 46 13.93 18.51 29.78
CA PHE A 46 14.19 17.64 28.63
C PHE A 46 15.12 18.32 27.61
N GLU A 47 14.89 19.59 27.27
CA GLU A 47 15.78 20.32 26.35
C GLU A 47 17.19 20.49 26.93
N GLU A 48 17.33 20.69 28.25
CA GLU A 48 18.63 20.72 28.91
C GLU A 48 19.36 19.37 28.82
N ARG A 49 18.67 18.26 29.14
CA ARG A 49 19.23 16.90 29.04
C ARG A 49 19.59 16.55 27.60
N ARG A 50 18.74 16.93 26.65
CA ARG A 50 18.95 16.76 25.22
C ARG A 50 20.18 17.53 24.74
N ALA A 51 20.33 18.80 25.15
CA ALA A 51 21.50 19.61 24.80
C ALA A 51 22.79 19.03 25.41
N ALA A 52 22.73 18.53 26.65
CA ALA A 52 23.86 17.89 27.32
C ALA A 52 24.24 16.55 26.68
N ALA A 53 23.28 15.78 26.16
CA ALA A 53 23.51 14.51 25.47
C ALA A 53 23.97 14.68 24.01
N ALA A 54 23.75 15.84 23.40
CA ALA A 54 24.05 16.11 21.99
C ALA A 54 25.55 16.35 21.66
N THR A 55 26.48 15.72 22.37
CA THR A 55 27.94 15.96 22.25
C THR A 55 28.61 15.34 21.01
N GLY A 56 27.87 15.06 19.93
CA GLY A 56 28.35 14.46 18.68
C GLY A 56 27.70 15.09 17.42
N GLU A 57 28.07 14.61 16.21
CA GLU A 57 27.77 15.23 14.91
C GLU A 57 26.35 15.87 14.79
N PRO A 58 26.25 17.13 14.34
CA PRO A 58 24.98 17.86 14.32
C PRO A 58 23.92 17.22 13.41
N GLY A 59 22.70 17.00 13.95
CA GLY A 59 21.46 16.80 13.18
C GLY A 59 20.81 15.42 13.22
N MET A 60 21.57 14.33 13.43
CA MET A 60 21.02 12.97 13.53
C MET A 60 20.59 12.63 14.98
N THR A 61 21.32 13.13 15.97
CA THR A 61 21.04 13.04 17.41
C THR A 61 19.84 13.89 17.82
N GLU A 62 19.74 15.11 17.29
CA GLU A 62 18.74 16.09 17.72
C GLU A 62 17.30 15.67 17.36
N ARG A 63 17.06 15.18 16.14
CA ARG A 63 15.75 14.64 15.72
C ARG A 63 15.43 13.30 16.38
N GLY A 64 16.46 12.48 16.64
CA GLY A 64 16.31 11.19 17.34
C GLY A 64 15.84 11.35 18.78
N MET A 65 16.30 12.39 19.48
CA MET A 65 15.91 12.64 20.87
C MET A 65 14.47 13.14 21.01
N GLU A 66 13.95 13.96 20.08
CA GLU A 66 12.54 14.40 20.12
C GLU A 66 11.55 13.22 20.08
N VAL A 67 11.93 12.13 19.40
CA VAL A 67 11.15 10.89 19.38
C VAL A 67 10.95 10.32 20.78
N VAL A 68 11.93 10.49 21.68
CA VAL A 68 11.88 10.02 23.06
C VAL A 68 10.85 10.79 23.87
N TRP A 69 10.79 12.11 23.70
CA TRP A 69 9.76 12.94 24.31
C TRP A 69 8.36 12.50 23.88
N LYS A 70 8.15 12.29 22.59
CA LYS A 70 6.85 11.83 22.06
C LYS A 70 6.45 10.47 22.62
N PHE A 71 7.41 9.56 22.75
CA PHE A 71 7.17 8.24 23.33
C PHE A 71 6.80 8.31 24.81
N ALA A 72 7.47 9.19 25.58
CA ALA A 72 7.23 9.36 27.00
C ALA A 72 5.95 10.15 27.33
N HIS A 73 5.64 11.19 26.56
CA HIS A 73 4.57 12.14 26.93
C HIS A 73 3.40 12.24 25.94
N GLU A 74 3.54 11.87 24.67
CA GLU A 74 2.45 11.96 23.67
C GLU A 74 1.75 10.62 23.43
N MET A 75 2.51 9.51 23.38
CA MET A 75 1.95 8.17 23.26
C MET A 75 1.14 7.82 24.52
N LYS A 76 0.00 7.17 24.35
CA LYS A 76 -0.90 6.84 25.48
C LYS A 76 -1.60 5.50 25.29
N PRO A 77 -2.13 4.90 26.38
CA PRO A 77 -3.00 3.74 26.26
C PRO A 77 -4.15 3.97 25.27
N GLY A 78 -4.37 3.01 24.38
CA GLY A 78 -5.33 3.09 23.28
C GLY A 78 -4.72 3.47 21.92
N ASP A 79 -3.52 4.04 21.89
CA ASP A 79 -2.79 4.25 20.63
C ASP A 79 -2.41 2.92 19.97
N ARG A 80 -2.24 2.96 18.64
CA ARG A 80 -1.93 1.77 17.84
C ARG A 80 -0.46 1.76 17.41
N VAL A 81 0.15 0.57 17.33
CA VAL A 81 1.57 0.41 16.99
C VAL A 81 1.79 -0.62 15.87
N LEU A 82 2.70 -0.31 14.96
CA LEU A 82 3.29 -1.24 13.98
C LEU A 82 4.75 -1.48 14.36
N ALA A 83 5.12 -2.73 14.64
CA ALA A 83 6.52 -3.15 14.71
C ALA A 83 7.02 -3.52 13.32
N ASN A 84 8.12 -2.92 12.87
CA ASN A 84 8.65 -3.13 11.52
C ASN A 84 10.01 -3.84 11.49
N ARG A 85 10.24 -4.68 10.47
CA ARG A 85 11.56 -5.20 10.12
C ARG A 85 12.10 -4.45 8.91
N GLY A 86 13.08 -3.59 9.14
CA GLY A 86 13.63 -2.73 8.08
C GLY A 86 12.55 -1.83 7.47
N LYS A 87 12.58 -1.61 6.15
CA LYS A 87 11.62 -0.73 5.46
C LYS A 87 10.57 -1.49 4.64
N SER A 88 10.64 -2.83 4.68
CA SER A 88 9.94 -3.70 3.74
C SER A 88 8.91 -4.63 4.40
N GLU A 89 8.85 -4.68 5.72
CA GLU A 89 7.97 -5.62 6.42
C GLU A 89 7.48 -5.05 7.75
N VAL A 90 6.18 -5.23 8.02
CA VAL A 90 5.59 -5.10 9.35
C VAL A 90 5.43 -6.50 9.92
N ILE A 91 5.89 -6.70 11.15
CA ILE A 91 5.97 -8.01 11.82
C ILE A 91 5.08 -8.10 13.07
N GLY A 92 4.49 -6.97 13.48
CA GLY A 92 3.58 -6.93 14.61
C GLY A 92 2.69 -5.70 14.56
N ILE A 93 1.44 -5.89 14.98
CA ILE A 93 0.43 -4.86 15.09
C ILE A 93 -0.15 -4.98 16.48
N GLY A 94 -0.21 -3.87 17.21
CA GLY A 94 -0.67 -3.89 18.59
C GLY A 94 -1.34 -2.60 19.02
N THR A 95 -1.79 -2.64 20.27
CA THR A 95 -2.41 -1.52 20.97
C THR A 95 -1.61 -1.25 22.24
N VAL A 96 -1.26 0.01 22.49
CA VAL A 96 -0.63 0.43 23.74
C VAL A 96 -1.63 0.25 24.89
N VAL A 97 -1.23 -0.45 25.94
CA VAL A 97 -2.10 -0.75 27.10
C VAL A 97 -1.57 -0.21 28.43
N GLY A 98 -0.32 0.26 28.46
CA GLY A 98 0.30 0.78 29.68
C GLY A 98 0.89 2.17 29.52
N ASP A 99 1.07 2.82 30.66
CA ASP A 99 1.76 4.10 30.77
C ASP A 99 3.27 3.95 30.48
N TYR A 100 3.95 5.08 30.37
CA TYR A 100 5.40 5.12 30.18
C TYR A 100 6.11 4.50 31.39
N GLN A 101 7.15 3.72 31.11
CA GLN A 101 8.01 3.10 32.12
C GLN A 101 9.47 3.30 31.72
N TYR A 102 10.34 3.44 32.72
CA TYR A 102 11.79 3.55 32.53
C TYR A 102 12.51 2.40 33.24
N GLU A 103 13.25 1.61 32.47
CA GLU A 103 14.03 0.46 32.92
C GLU A 103 15.54 0.75 32.76
N PRO A 104 16.21 1.30 33.79
CA PRO A 104 17.56 1.87 33.66
C PRO A 104 18.61 0.87 33.16
N GLU A 105 18.47 -0.42 33.52
CA GLU A 105 19.43 -1.48 33.18
C GLU A 105 19.17 -2.10 31.79
N ALA A 106 18.07 -1.74 31.11
CA ALA A 106 17.73 -2.31 29.82
C ALA A 106 18.46 -1.59 28.67
N THR A 107 18.83 -2.34 27.62
CA THR A 107 19.42 -1.75 26.40
C THR A 107 18.53 -0.65 25.78
N TYR A 108 17.21 -0.85 25.83
CA TYR A 108 16.20 0.16 25.52
C TYR A 108 15.36 0.40 26.78
N ALA A 109 15.71 1.48 27.48
CA ALA A 109 15.18 1.78 28.81
C ALA A 109 13.76 2.35 28.78
N HIS A 110 13.37 3.05 27.73
CA HIS A 110 12.05 3.67 27.63
C HIS A 110 11.05 2.65 27.10
N ARG A 111 10.02 2.31 27.88
CA ARG A 111 9.07 1.24 27.56
C ARG A 111 7.60 1.67 27.64
N ARG A 112 6.79 0.96 26.86
CA ARG A 112 5.32 1.00 26.89
C ARG A 112 4.79 -0.41 26.76
N ALA A 113 3.89 -0.81 27.66
CA ALA A 113 3.21 -2.11 27.53
C ALA A 113 2.28 -2.10 26.31
N VAL A 114 2.29 -3.18 25.53
CA VAL A 114 1.54 -3.33 24.29
C VAL A 114 0.86 -4.70 24.29
N ARG A 115 -0.43 -4.72 23.97
CA ARG A 115 -1.09 -5.96 23.57
C ARG A 115 -0.91 -6.12 22.06
N TRP A 116 -0.26 -7.21 21.64
CA TRP A 116 -0.16 -7.55 20.22
C TRP A 116 -1.49 -8.13 19.74
N ASP A 117 -2.08 -7.49 18.73
CA ASP A 117 -3.38 -7.86 18.15
C ASP A 117 -3.21 -8.74 16.90
N ASP A 118 -2.12 -8.55 16.14
CA ASP A 118 -1.76 -9.38 15.00
C ASP A 118 -0.24 -9.49 14.83
N LEU A 119 0.26 -10.71 14.66
CA LEU A 119 1.69 -11.02 14.50
C LEU A 119 2.03 -11.53 13.10
N ARG A 120 1.05 -11.50 12.19
CA ARG A 120 1.21 -11.91 10.80
C ARG A 120 2.09 -10.90 10.07
N PRO A 121 3.16 -11.34 9.39
CA PRO A 121 3.94 -10.44 8.57
C PRO A 121 3.13 -9.86 7.40
N VAL A 122 3.36 -8.58 7.13
CA VAL A 122 2.77 -7.82 6.02
C VAL A 122 3.89 -7.11 5.27
N ALA A 123 3.99 -7.36 3.96
CA ALA A 123 4.96 -6.68 3.10
C ALA A 123 4.57 -5.20 2.92
N VAL A 124 5.54 -4.31 3.09
CA VAL A 124 5.39 -2.86 2.90
C VAL A 124 6.56 -2.34 2.04
N ASP A 125 6.47 -1.11 1.57
CA ASP A 125 7.61 -0.42 0.94
C ASP A 125 7.60 1.04 1.41
N GLU A 126 8.33 1.31 2.48
CA GLU A 126 8.30 2.58 3.20
C GLU A 126 9.72 3.17 3.30
N PRO A 127 10.24 3.77 2.22
CA PRO A 127 11.59 4.34 2.22
C PRO A 127 11.80 5.43 3.29
N SER A 128 10.70 6.09 3.69
CA SER A 128 10.64 7.15 4.71
C SER A 128 10.78 6.63 6.16
N TRP A 129 10.68 5.32 6.39
CA TRP A 129 10.76 4.69 7.71
C TRP A 129 12.18 4.58 8.26
N SER A 130 12.98 5.64 8.13
CA SER A 130 14.36 5.71 8.60
C SER A 130 14.50 5.93 10.11
N MET A 131 13.53 6.58 10.75
CA MET A 131 13.55 6.82 12.20
C MET A 131 12.99 5.64 12.99
N THR A 132 13.43 5.49 14.24
CA THR A 132 12.96 4.45 15.16
C THR A 132 11.46 4.50 15.31
N MET A 133 10.89 5.68 15.58
CA MET A 133 9.45 5.86 15.66
C MET A 133 8.97 6.98 14.75
N VAL A 134 7.83 6.73 14.08
CA VAL A 134 7.19 7.65 13.13
C VAL A 134 5.68 7.60 13.35
N ARG A 135 5.01 8.75 13.30
CA ARG A 135 3.55 8.79 13.26
C ARG A 135 3.06 8.33 11.90
N VAL A 136 2.13 7.38 11.89
CA VAL A 136 1.52 6.82 10.69
C VAL A 136 0.14 7.45 10.53
N VAL A 137 -0.20 7.83 9.30
CA VAL A 137 -1.55 8.28 8.95
C VAL A 137 -2.53 7.11 9.11
N SER A 138 -3.68 7.33 9.75
CA SER A 138 -4.60 6.27 10.17
C SER A 138 -5.03 5.37 9.01
N GLU A 139 -5.31 5.95 7.84
CA GLU A 139 -5.70 5.21 6.64
C GLU A 139 -4.59 4.25 6.17
N LYS A 140 -3.32 4.68 6.24
CA LYS A 140 -2.18 3.81 5.93
C LYS A 140 -2.04 2.70 6.97
N PHE A 141 -2.22 3.03 8.25
CA PHE A 141 -2.17 2.05 9.32
C PHE A 141 -3.23 0.97 9.11
N GLU A 142 -4.48 1.35 8.85
CA GLU A 142 -5.59 0.43 8.66
C GLU A 142 -5.42 -0.41 7.38
N ALA A 143 -4.86 0.13 6.29
CA ALA A 143 -4.51 -0.67 5.11
C ALA A 143 -3.50 -1.79 5.44
N ILE A 144 -2.46 -1.46 6.22
CA ILE A 144 -1.45 -2.43 6.64
C ILE A 144 -2.06 -3.43 7.64
N ALA A 145 -2.88 -2.97 8.59
CA ALA A 145 -3.55 -3.82 9.57
C ALA A 145 -4.60 -4.74 8.95
N ALA A 146 -5.22 -4.31 7.85
CA ALA A 146 -6.06 -5.16 7.02
C ALA A 146 -5.27 -6.25 6.29
N GLY A 147 -3.93 -6.17 6.29
CA GLY A 147 -3.04 -7.14 5.67
C GLY A 147 -2.88 -6.94 4.17
N LEU A 148 -3.04 -5.72 3.67
CA LEU A 148 -2.82 -5.41 2.25
C LEU A 148 -1.31 -5.26 1.98
N GLY A 149 -0.76 -6.14 1.15
CA GLY A 149 0.60 -6.04 0.63
C GLY A 149 0.72 -4.94 -0.43
N VAL A 150 1.95 -4.56 -0.76
CA VAL A 150 2.24 -3.60 -1.84
C VAL A 150 1.92 -4.26 -3.20
N PRO A 151 1.17 -3.62 -4.11
CA PRO A 151 0.83 -2.20 -4.13
C PRO A 151 -0.57 -1.92 -3.57
N PHE A 152 -1.32 -2.92 -3.13
CA PHE A 152 -2.70 -2.77 -2.71
C PHE A 152 -2.86 -1.81 -1.53
N SER A 153 -1.93 -1.80 -0.57
CA SER A 153 -1.91 -0.81 0.51
C SER A 153 -1.60 0.63 0.06
N ARG A 154 -0.98 0.80 -1.12
CA ARG A 154 -0.74 2.11 -1.77
C ARG A 154 -1.91 2.57 -2.63
N ILE A 155 -2.72 1.62 -3.10
CA ILE A 155 -3.88 1.88 -3.97
C ILE A 155 -5.14 2.12 -3.12
N PHE A 156 -5.41 1.22 -2.16
CA PHE A 156 -6.65 1.19 -1.38
C PHE A 156 -6.41 1.60 0.07
N LYS A 157 -7.40 2.28 0.66
CA LYS A 157 -7.40 2.70 2.07
C LYS A 157 -7.66 1.54 3.02
N ASP A 158 -8.50 0.59 2.60
CA ASP A 158 -8.95 -0.52 3.43
C ASP A 158 -9.44 -1.69 2.57
N LYS A 159 -9.80 -2.78 3.25
CA LYS A 159 -10.38 -3.98 2.62
C LYS A 159 -11.76 -3.72 1.98
N ALA A 160 -12.54 -2.75 2.48
CA ALA A 160 -13.85 -2.47 1.93
C ALA A 160 -13.75 -1.87 0.52
N GLN A 161 -12.82 -0.95 0.29
CA GLN A 161 -12.50 -0.43 -1.04
C GLN A 161 -12.01 -1.53 -1.97
N VAL A 162 -11.20 -2.47 -1.47
CA VAL A 162 -10.75 -3.62 -2.28
C VAL A 162 -11.94 -4.47 -2.73
N GLU A 163 -12.84 -4.83 -1.83
CA GLU A 163 -14.02 -5.64 -2.17
C GLU A 163 -14.94 -4.92 -3.16
N GLN A 164 -15.17 -3.62 -2.97
CA GLN A 164 -15.92 -2.78 -3.92
C GLN A 164 -15.28 -2.77 -5.30
N ALA A 165 -13.96 -2.60 -5.38
CA ALA A 165 -13.21 -2.59 -6.63
C ALA A 165 -13.28 -3.95 -7.33
N PHE A 166 -13.06 -5.05 -6.61
CA PHE A 166 -13.11 -6.40 -7.19
C PHE A 166 -14.52 -6.80 -7.62
N HIS A 167 -15.56 -6.35 -6.92
CA HIS A 167 -16.94 -6.52 -7.35
C HIS A 167 -17.21 -5.76 -8.66
N LEU A 168 -16.78 -4.49 -8.78
CA LEU A 168 -16.93 -3.72 -10.02
C LEU A 168 -16.14 -4.34 -11.17
N LEU A 169 -14.91 -4.82 -10.92
CA LEU A 169 -14.10 -5.54 -11.91
C LEU A 169 -14.84 -6.78 -12.41
N ARG A 170 -15.36 -7.62 -11.51
CA ARG A 170 -16.09 -8.84 -11.86
C ARG A 170 -17.28 -8.52 -12.77
N ARG A 171 -18.11 -7.58 -12.34
CA ARG A 171 -19.30 -7.14 -13.08
C ARG A 171 -18.93 -6.56 -14.46
N THR A 172 -17.89 -5.73 -14.51
CA THR A 172 -17.42 -5.13 -15.77
C THR A 172 -17.00 -6.20 -16.77
N LEU A 173 -16.25 -7.21 -16.32
CA LEU A 173 -15.79 -8.30 -17.16
C LEU A 173 -16.92 -9.21 -17.64
N ASP A 174 -17.94 -9.45 -16.80
CA ASP A 174 -19.15 -10.17 -17.20
C ASP A 174 -19.91 -9.44 -18.32
N GLU A 175 -20.10 -8.12 -18.19
CA GLU A 175 -20.78 -7.31 -19.22
C GLU A 175 -19.98 -7.23 -20.54
N LEU A 176 -18.65 -7.25 -20.45
CA LEU A 176 -17.75 -7.31 -21.61
C LEU A 176 -17.64 -8.71 -22.24
N GLY A 177 -18.23 -9.73 -21.61
CA GLY A 177 -18.21 -11.12 -22.09
C GLY A 177 -16.82 -11.73 -22.03
N ALA A 178 -16.08 -11.50 -20.95
CA ALA A 178 -14.77 -12.10 -20.70
C ALA A 178 -14.82 -12.98 -19.45
N GLU A 179 -14.63 -14.28 -19.65
CA GLU A 179 -14.91 -15.30 -18.62
C GLU A 179 -13.66 -15.74 -17.85
N HIS A 180 -12.48 -15.42 -18.38
CA HIS A 180 -11.20 -15.90 -17.84
C HIS A 180 -10.17 -14.78 -17.76
N ALA A 181 -9.26 -14.92 -16.79
CA ALA A 181 -8.21 -13.94 -16.53
C ALA A 181 -7.18 -13.81 -17.66
N ASP A 182 -7.06 -14.82 -18.53
CA ASP A 182 -6.13 -14.85 -19.66
C ASP A 182 -6.77 -14.45 -20.99
N ASP A 183 -8.01 -13.93 -20.98
CA ASP A 183 -8.65 -13.38 -22.17
C ASP A 183 -7.72 -12.35 -22.83
N PRO A 184 -7.36 -12.53 -24.11
CA PRO A 184 -6.38 -11.68 -24.78
C PRO A 184 -6.81 -10.21 -24.89
N ARG A 185 -8.09 -9.91 -24.64
CA ARG A 185 -8.62 -8.54 -24.62
C ARG A 185 -8.40 -7.87 -23.28
N ILE A 186 -8.22 -8.60 -22.18
CA ILE A 186 -8.06 -8.02 -20.84
C ILE A 186 -6.59 -7.71 -20.53
N ALA A 187 -6.35 -6.56 -19.92
CA ALA A 187 -5.16 -6.34 -19.11
C ALA A 187 -5.50 -5.57 -17.82
N LEU A 188 -5.47 -6.28 -16.70
CA LEU A 188 -5.38 -5.68 -15.37
C LEU A 188 -3.92 -5.28 -15.10
N THR A 189 -3.66 -4.01 -14.83
CA THR A 189 -2.30 -3.44 -14.74
C THR A 189 -2.13 -2.59 -13.50
N VAL A 190 -0.90 -2.53 -13.00
CA VAL A 190 -0.45 -1.60 -11.95
C VAL A 190 0.66 -0.74 -12.56
N PRO A 191 0.43 0.55 -12.81
CA PRO A 191 1.46 1.46 -13.31
C PRO A 191 2.63 1.58 -12.33
N LYS A 192 3.80 2.00 -12.81
CA LYS A 192 5.05 2.12 -12.01
C LYS A 192 4.95 2.95 -10.73
N ASN A 193 3.98 3.86 -10.64
CA ASN A 193 3.79 4.67 -9.43
C ASN A 193 3.00 3.93 -8.33
N GLU A 194 2.51 2.72 -8.61
CA GLU A 194 1.84 1.84 -7.66
C GLU A 194 0.64 2.46 -6.93
N SER A 195 0.04 3.49 -7.53
CA SER A 195 -1.06 4.25 -6.93
C SER A 195 -2.41 3.95 -7.58
N VAL A 196 -2.42 3.08 -8.58
CA VAL A 196 -3.61 2.76 -9.38
C VAL A 196 -3.66 1.27 -9.72
N LEU A 197 -4.84 0.65 -9.57
CA LEU A 197 -5.16 -0.61 -10.22
C LEU A 197 -6.04 -0.31 -11.43
N ARG A 198 -5.65 -0.75 -12.63
CA ARG A 198 -6.34 -0.39 -13.88
C ARG A 198 -6.79 -1.61 -14.65
N LEU A 199 -8.06 -1.65 -15.05
CA LEU A 199 -8.58 -2.58 -16.03
C LEU A 199 -8.55 -1.94 -17.42
N ASN A 200 -7.84 -2.58 -18.34
CA ASN A 200 -7.89 -2.26 -19.76
C ASN A 200 -8.62 -3.38 -20.51
N PHE A 201 -9.37 -3.00 -21.55
CA PHE A 201 -10.01 -3.91 -22.49
C PHE A 201 -9.71 -3.46 -23.91
N GLY A 202 -8.99 -4.29 -24.67
CA GLY A 202 -8.37 -3.90 -25.92
C GLY A 202 -7.44 -2.70 -25.73
N GLN A 203 -7.68 -1.62 -26.48
CA GLN A 203 -6.92 -0.37 -26.39
C GLN A 203 -7.46 0.63 -25.36
N PHE A 204 -8.58 0.33 -24.70
CA PHE A 204 -9.26 1.26 -23.80
C PHE A 204 -8.91 0.96 -22.35
N MET A 205 -8.60 2.01 -21.60
CA MET A 205 -8.79 1.98 -20.15
C MET A 205 -10.30 1.91 -19.91
N VAL A 206 -10.78 1.00 -19.06
CA VAL A 206 -12.22 0.85 -18.77
C VAL A 206 -12.54 1.35 -17.38
N VAL A 207 -11.77 0.89 -16.40
CA VAL A 207 -11.88 1.29 -15.00
C VAL A 207 -10.48 1.46 -14.41
N ASP A 208 -10.26 2.50 -13.62
CA ASP A 208 -9.09 2.59 -12.76
C ASP A 208 -9.44 3.00 -11.32
N PHE A 209 -8.74 2.42 -10.35
CA PHE A 209 -9.02 2.62 -8.92
C PHE A 209 -7.90 3.41 -8.27
N LYS A 210 -8.23 4.54 -7.65
CA LYS A 210 -7.32 5.41 -6.90
C LYS A 210 -7.85 5.59 -5.47
N GLY A 211 -7.93 4.49 -4.71
CA GLY A 211 -8.60 4.44 -3.41
C GLY A 211 -8.15 5.51 -2.41
N HIS A 212 -6.84 5.74 -2.26
CA HIS A 212 -6.32 6.82 -1.41
C HIS A 212 -6.69 8.23 -1.87
N ARG A 213 -6.90 8.45 -3.18
CA ARG A 213 -7.42 9.73 -3.72
C ARG A 213 -8.94 9.82 -3.66
N ASP A 214 -9.60 8.74 -3.26
CA ASP A 214 -11.06 8.62 -3.25
C ASP A 214 -11.69 8.82 -4.64
N GLN A 215 -11.03 8.32 -5.68
CA GLN A 215 -11.47 8.46 -7.08
C GLN A 215 -11.49 7.11 -7.81
N VAL A 216 -12.40 7.00 -8.77
CA VAL A 216 -12.50 5.90 -9.73
C VAL A 216 -12.58 6.48 -11.13
N GLY A 217 -11.62 6.14 -11.98
CA GLY A 217 -11.68 6.45 -13.40
C GLY A 217 -12.65 5.50 -14.10
N LEU A 218 -13.59 6.04 -14.87
CA LEU A 218 -14.53 5.27 -15.68
C LEU A 218 -14.51 5.77 -17.12
N THR A 219 -14.52 4.84 -18.07
CA THR A 219 -14.72 5.19 -19.48
C THR A 219 -16.22 5.21 -19.81
N LEU A 220 -16.75 6.41 -20.04
CA LEU A 220 -18.16 6.68 -20.30
C LEU A 220 -18.34 7.35 -21.68
N PRO A 221 -19.56 7.43 -22.25
CA PRO A 221 -19.79 8.26 -23.43
C PRO A 221 -19.33 9.69 -23.21
N SER A 222 -18.82 10.34 -24.26
CA SER A 222 -18.38 11.74 -24.17
C SER A 222 -19.55 12.69 -23.93
N HIS A 223 -19.24 13.85 -23.33
CA HIS A 223 -20.18 14.96 -23.13
C HIS A 223 -21.40 14.65 -22.23
N ILE A 224 -21.20 13.94 -21.11
CA ILE A 224 -22.25 13.78 -20.09
C ILE A 224 -22.31 15.04 -19.23
N GLU A 225 -23.38 15.84 -19.38
CA GLU A 225 -23.53 17.12 -18.70
C GLU A 225 -23.41 17.01 -17.17
N GLU A 226 -24.03 15.99 -16.58
CA GLU A 226 -24.04 15.76 -15.12
C GLU A 226 -22.66 15.37 -14.57
N LEU A 227 -21.75 14.89 -15.43
CA LEU A 227 -20.41 14.45 -15.06
C LEU A 227 -19.31 15.36 -15.66
N ALA A 228 -19.66 16.50 -16.24
CA ALA A 228 -18.72 17.38 -16.92
C ALA A 228 -17.57 17.85 -16.01
N ALA A 229 -17.81 17.97 -14.70
CA ALA A 229 -16.78 18.32 -13.72
C ALA A 229 -15.70 17.25 -13.51
N TYR A 230 -15.97 16.01 -13.96
CA TYR A 230 -15.11 14.85 -13.81
C TYR A 230 -14.44 14.43 -15.12
N ASP A 231 -14.77 15.06 -16.25
CA ASP A 231 -14.25 14.70 -17.57
C ASP A 231 -12.75 15.03 -17.69
N LEU A 232 -11.94 14.01 -17.95
CA LEU A 232 -10.50 14.12 -18.17
C LEU A 232 -10.12 14.12 -19.65
N GLY A 233 -11.09 13.96 -20.56
CA GLY A 233 -10.90 14.05 -22.00
C GLY A 233 -11.24 12.78 -22.77
N GLU A 234 -11.33 12.98 -24.09
CA GLU A 234 -11.84 12.00 -25.06
C GLU A 234 -10.78 11.06 -25.63
N PHE A 235 -11.24 9.85 -25.97
CA PHE A 235 -10.49 8.94 -26.81
C PHE A 235 -10.52 9.42 -28.27
N LYS A 236 -9.37 9.44 -28.93
CA LYS A 236 -9.27 9.85 -30.35
C LYS A 236 -10.02 8.92 -31.32
N THR A 237 -10.29 7.70 -30.90
CA THR A 237 -10.78 6.61 -31.76
C THR A 237 -12.20 6.16 -31.42
N ALA A 238 -12.85 6.76 -30.42
CA ALA A 238 -14.20 6.42 -30.00
C ALA A 238 -14.89 7.62 -29.35
N PRO A 239 -16.24 7.72 -29.42
CA PRO A 239 -17.02 8.76 -28.73
C PRO A 239 -17.15 8.45 -27.23
N LEU A 240 -16.01 8.23 -26.59
CA LEU A 240 -15.86 7.87 -25.19
C LEU A 240 -14.89 8.86 -24.54
N SER A 241 -15.12 9.17 -23.27
CA SER A 241 -14.22 9.98 -22.43
C SER A 241 -13.87 9.22 -21.15
N ILE A 242 -12.75 9.62 -20.53
CA ILE A 242 -12.37 9.17 -19.20
C ILE A 242 -12.95 10.16 -18.18
N TYR A 243 -13.72 9.68 -17.21
CA TYR A 243 -14.24 10.47 -16.10
C TYR A 243 -13.57 10.03 -14.80
N ASP A 244 -13.03 10.95 -14.01
CA ASP A 244 -12.47 10.67 -12.67
C ASP A 244 -13.49 11.04 -11.59
N VAL A 245 -14.27 10.04 -11.17
CA VAL A 245 -15.47 10.23 -10.37
C VAL A 245 -15.19 9.90 -8.90
N PRO A 246 -15.73 10.68 -7.93
CA PRO A 246 -15.57 10.37 -6.51
C PRO A 246 -16.04 8.96 -6.17
N TRP A 247 -15.26 8.27 -5.34
CA TRP A 247 -15.52 6.88 -4.92
C TRP A 247 -16.94 6.70 -4.38
N SER A 248 -17.42 7.68 -3.61
CA SER A 248 -18.77 7.72 -3.01
C SER A 248 -19.91 7.84 -4.02
N GLN A 249 -19.66 8.28 -5.25
CA GLN A 249 -20.66 8.29 -6.33
C GLN A 249 -20.65 7.02 -7.18
N VAL A 250 -19.53 6.28 -7.16
CA VAL A 250 -19.40 4.97 -7.83
C VAL A 250 -19.87 3.83 -6.91
N PHE A 251 -19.78 4.01 -5.60
CA PHE A 251 -20.15 3.01 -4.61
C PHE A 251 -21.10 3.60 -3.53
N PRO A 252 -22.43 3.46 -3.70
CA PRO A 252 -23.14 2.80 -4.81
C PRO A 252 -23.22 3.68 -6.07
N MET A 253 -23.27 3.03 -7.23
CA MET A 253 -23.26 3.72 -8.53
C MET A 253 -24.58 4.49 -8.73
N THR A 254 -24.50 5.79 -9.01
CA THR A 254 -25.69 6.58 -9.34
C THR A 254 -26.33 6.09 -10.63
N ALA A 255 -27.64 6.33 -10.82
CA ALA A 255 -28.35 5.92 -12.04
C ALA A 255 -27.72 6.48 -13.32
N VAL A 256 -27.20 7.72 -13.26
CA VAL A 256 -26.52 8.38 -14.38
C VAL A 256 -25.23 7.63 -14.75
N ILE A 257 -24.41 7.29 -13.76
CA ILE A 257 -23.15 6.57 -13.99
C ILE A 257 -23.48 5.15 -14.49
N GLU A 258 -24.41 4.46 -13.84
CA GLU A 258 -24.85 3.11 -14.17
C GLU A 258 -25.32 2.99 -15.63
N GLU A 259 -26.16 3.93 -16.07
CA GLU A 259 -26.68 3.93 -17.43
C GLU A 259 -25.58 4.15 -18.47
N ASN A 260 -24.72 5.15 -18.22
CA ASN A 260 -23.66 5.51 -19.15
C ASN A 260 -22.54 4.46 -19.17
N PHE A 261 -22.22 3.85 -18.04
CA PHE A 261 -21.21 2.81 -17.96
C PHE A 261 -21.63 1.59 -18.78
N ARG A 262 -22.88 1.14 -18.64
CA ARG A 262 -23.43 0.06 -19.48
C ARG A 262 -23.41 0.40 -20.98
N LYS A 263 -23.70 1.64 -21.38
CA LYS A 263 -23.59 2.08 -22.78
C LYS A 263 -22.15 1.95 -23.29
N SER A 264 -21.16 2.36 -22.49
CA SER A 264 -19.75 2.18 -22.81
C SER A 264 -19.36 0.70 -22.94
N LEU A 265 -19.74 -0.14 -21.98
CA LEU A 265 -19.37 -1.56 -22.01
C LEU A 265 -19.96 -2.26 -23.24
N ALA A 266 -21.20 -1.95 -23.62
CA ALA A 266 -21.80 -2.43 -24.86
C ALA A 266 -21.00 -1.99 -26.10
N HIS A 267 -20.58 -0.72 -26.16
CA HIS A 267 -19.73 -0.21 -27.23
C HIS A 267 -18.39 -0.94 -27.32
N LEU A 268 -17.74 -1.17 -26.17
CA LEU A 268 -16.42 -1.78 -26.09
C LEU A 268 -16.46 -3.27 -26.47
N ARG A 269 -17.48 -4.01 -26.01
CA ARG A 269 -17.66 -5.44 -26.28
C ARG A 269 -17.66 -5.77 -27.76
N GLU A 270 -18.29 -4.93 -28.58
CA GLU A 270 -18.46 -5.19 -30.02
C GLU A 270 -17.23 -4.81 -30.87
N ARG A 271 -16.32 -3.99 -30.32
CA ARG A 271 -15.31 -3.26 -31.13
C ARG A 271 -13.87 -3.48 -30.70
N CYS A 272 -13.63 -4.22 -29.62
CA CYS A 272 -12.29 -4.41 -29.07
C CYS A 272 -11.66 -5.75 -29.49
N GLY A 273 -10.47 -5.65 -30.09
CA GLY A 273 -9.55 -6.77 -30.26
C GLY A 273 -8.63 -6.96 -29.04
N PRO A 274 -7.55 -7.76 -29.18
CA PRO A 274 -6.58 -7.99 -28.12
C PRO A 274 -5.97 -6.70 -27.56
N THR A 275 -5.59 -6.72 -26.28
CA THR A 275 -4.94 -5.57 -25.65
C THR A 275 -3.46 -5.47 -25.98
N SER A 276 -2.96 -4.24 -26.13
CA SER A 276 -1.53 -3.95 -26.25
C SER A 276 -0.78 -4.00 -24.91
N HIS A 277 -1.48 -4.17 -23.79
CA HIS A 277 -0.91 -4.16 -22.43
C HIS A 277 -0.62 -5.56 -21.88
N LYS A 278 -0.58 -6.59 -22.74
CA LYS A 278 -0.40 -7.98 -22.33
C LYS A 278 0.88 -8.21 -21.50
N ASP A 279 1.97 -7.53 -21.86
CA ASP A 279 3.27 -7.69 -21.20
C ASP A 279 3.30 -7.17 -19.75
N VAL A 280 2.37 -6.27 -19.41
CA VAL A 280 2.25 -5.68 -18.07
C VAL A 280 1.01 -6.19 -17.32
N HIS A 281 0.36 -7.22 -17.85
CA HIS A 281 -0.83 -7.80 -17.28
C HIS A 281 -0.52 -8.59 -16.00
N GLN A 282 -1.15 -8.19 -14.91
CA GLN A 282 -1.06 -8.83 -13.60
C GLN A 282 -2.02 -10.03 -13.55
N LEU A 283 -1.62 -11.14 -14.17
CA LEU A 283 -2.47 -12.34 -14.32
C LEU A 283 -2.95 -12.91 -12.98
N GLU A 284 -2.11 -12.91 -11.94
CA GLU A 284 -2.52 -13.39 -10.61
C GLU A 284 -3.61 -12.50 -9.99
N VAL A 285 -3.50 -11.18 -10.13
CA VAL A 285 -4.51 -10.25 -9.63
C VAL A 285 -5.80 -10.38 -10.43
N ALA A 286 -5.70 -10.61 -11.75
CA ALA A 286 -6.87 -10.84 -12.58
C ALA A 286 -7.58 -12.15 -12.21
N ARG A 287 -6.85 -13.24 -11.94
CA ARG A 287 -7.43 -14.50 -11.45
C ARG A 287 -8.20 -14.31 -10.15
N ALA A 288 -7.69 -13.47 -9.25
CA ALA A 288 -8.33 -13.14 -7.97
C ALA A 288 -9.68 -12.40 -8.11
N ILE A 289 -10.05 -11.93 -9.31
CA ILE A 289 -11.40 -11.42 -9.58
C ILE A 289 -12.44 -12.54 -9.44
N TRP A 290 -12.12 -13.74 -9.94
CA TRP A 290 -12.99 -14.92 -9.87
C TRP A 290 -12.71 -15.80 -8.65
N ASP A 291 -11.44 -15.93 -8.26
CA ASP A 291 -11.01 -16.75 -7.12
C ASP A 291 -11.13 -15.97 -5.81
N VAL A 292 -12.34 -15.96 -5.23
CA VAL A 292 -12.63 -15.27 -3.96
C VAL A 292 -11.82 -15.84 -2.81
N GLU A 293 -11.63 -17.16 -2.76
CA GLU A 293 -10.89 -17.83 -1.67
C GLU A 293 -9.38 -17.51 -1.74
N GLY A 294 -8.80 -17.54 -2.93
CA GLY A 294 -7.37 -17.23 -3.15
C GLY A 294 -7.04 -15.75 -3.15
N ARG A 295 -8.03 -14.86 -3.31
CA ARG A 295 -7.85 -13.40 -3.40
C ARG A 295 -7.10 -12.83 -2.20
N GLU A 296 -7.45 -13.23 -0.98
CA GLU A 296 -6.80 -12.71 0.22
C GLU A 296 -5.28 -12.99 0.20
N GLY A 297 -4.88 -14.17 -0.29
CA GLY A 297 -3.48 -14.53 -0.45
C GLY A 297 -2.74 -13.60 -1.42
N VAL A 298 -3.35 -13.26 -2.55
CA VAL A 298 -2.79 -12.34 -3.54
C VAL A 298 -2.70 -10.92 -2.98
N LEU A 299 -3.79 -10.42 -2.38
CA LEU A 299 -3.83 -9.09 -1.78
C LEU A 299 -2.79 -8.93 -0.69
N ARG A 300 -2.54 -9.99 0.08
CA ARG A 300 -1.62 -9.97 1.20
C ARG A 300 -0.16 -10.09 0.81
N ARG A 301 0.16 -10.99 -0.13
CA ARG A 301 1.52 -11.07 -0.67
C ARG A 301 1.88 -9.81 -1.45
N GLY A 302 0.88 -9.16 -2.04
CA GLY A 302 1.13 -8.08 -2.96
C GLY A 302 1.57 -8.60 -4.32
N VAL A 303 1.85 -7.69 -5.24
CA VAL A 303 2.43 -7.98 -6.55
C VAL A 303 3.48 -6.92 -6.88
N THR A 304 4.55 -7.32 -7.53
CA THR A 304 5.44 -6.32 -8.12
C THR A 304 4.77 -5.76 -9.37
N PRO A 305 4.82 -4.43 -9.61
CA PRO A 305 4.57 -3.93 -10.94
C PRO A 305 5.41 -4.72 -11.93
N SER A 306 4.87 -4.90 -13.13
CA SER A 306 5.69 -5.36 -14.23
C SER A 306 6.73 -4.26 -14.49
N ASP A 307 7.88 -4.38 -13.84
CA ASP A 307 9.14 -4.01 -14.49
C ASP A 307 9.12 -4.82 -15.77
N ARG A 308 9.32 -4.24 -16.95
CA ARG A 308 9.76 -5.07 -18.06
C ARG A 308 11.13 -5.56 -17.65
N PRO A 309 11.36 -6.82 -17.20
CA PRO A 309 12.72 -7.20 -16.91
C PRO A 309 13.35 -7.53 -18.25
N PHE A 310 12.64 -8.24 -19.12
CA PHE A 310 13.05 -8.72 -20.43
C PHE A 310 11.79 -9.17 -21.18
N GLY A 311 11.62 -8.80 -22.46
CA GLY A 311 10.51 -9.32 -23.26
C GLY A 311 10.65 -10.84 -23.48
N ALA A 312 9.62 -11.51 -24.02
CA ALA A 312 9.68 -12.95 -24.33
C ALA A 312 10.99 -13.35 -25.06
N ARG A 313 11.44 -12.51 -25.99
CA ARG A 313 12.71 -12.65 -26.71
C ARG A 313 13.96 -12.68 -25.82
N ALA A 314 13.96 -11.96 -24.71
CA ALA A 314 15.10 -11.95 -23.81
C ALA A 314 15.05 -13.09 -22.77
N PHE A 315 13.88 -13.66 -22.49
CA PHE A 315 13.80 -14.98 -21.83
C PHE A 315 14.27 -16.11 -22.77
N GLU A 316 13.89 -16.06 -24.06
CA GLU A 316 14.41 -16.97 -25.09
C GLU A 316 15.92 -16.84 -25.24
N LEU A 317 16.45 -15.61 -25.25
CA LEU A 317 17.90 -15.35 -25.29
C LEU A 317 18.61 -15.89 -24.04
N LEU A 318 18.02 -15.72 -22.84
CA LEU A 318 18.60 -16.23 -21.59
C LEU A 318 18.56 -17.77 -21.51
N GLN A 319 17.52 -18.41 -22.07
CA GLN A 319 17.48 -19.86 -22.22
C GLN A 319 18.51 -20.34 -23.25
N ALA A 320 18.59 -19.68 -24.42
CA ALA A 320 19.56 -20.00 -25.45
C ALA A 320 21.01 -19.82 -24.96
N LEU A 321 21.31 -18.77 -24.19
CA LEU A 321 22.61 -18.53 -23.57
C LEU A 321 22.94 -19.53 -22.45
N ARG A 322 21.92 -20.09 -21.78
CA ARG A 322 22.10 -21.15 -20.78
C ARG A 322 22.48 -22.48 -21.45
N ASP A 323 21.90 -22.75 -22.61
CA ASP A 323 22.12 -23.99 -23.35
C ASP A 323 23.40 -23.93 -24.22
N GLU A 324 23.72 -22.76 -24.78
CA GLU A 324 24.92 -22.53 -25.61
C GLU A 324 25.52 -21.12 -25.38
N PRO A 325 26.46 -20.96 -24.43
CA PRO A 325 27.01 -19.67 -24.03
C PRO A 325 28.12 -19.18 -24.97
N THR A 326 27.88 -19.18 -26.29
CA THR A 326 28.86 -18.77 -27.30
C THR A 326 28.53 -17.42 -27.94
N ALA A 327 29.53 -16.75 -28.49
CA ALA A 327 29.36 -15.48 -29.21
C ALA A 327 28.45 -15.63 -30.45
N GLU A 328 28.31 -16.83 -31.00
CA GLU A 328 27.40 -17.13 -32.12
C GLU A 328 25.93 -17.14 -31.69
N CYS A 329 25.61 -17.54 -30.45
CA CYS A 329 24.24 -17.46 -29.91
C CYS A 329 23.74 -16.01 -29.86
N LEU A 330 24.61 -15.07 -29.48
CA LEU A 330 24.30 -13.64 -29.46
C LEU A 330 24.09 -13.04 -30.86
N ALA A 331 24.70 -13.61 -31.89
CA ALA A 331 24.58 -13.13 -33.26
C ALA A 331 23.30 -13.63 -33.98
N ARG A 332 22.64 -14.68 -33.45
CA ARG A 332 21.45 -15.31 -34.04
C ARG A 332 20.12 -14.79 -33.51
N HIS A 333 20.09 -14.08 -32.37
CA HIS A 333 18.89 -13.67 -31.64
C HIS A 333 18.79 -12.16 -31.44
#